data_AF-A0A250J4X3-F1
#
_entry.id   AF-A0A250J4X3-F1
#
_cell.length_a   1.000
_cell.length_b   1.000
_cell.length_c   1.000
_cell.angle_alpha   90.00
_cell.angle_beta   90.00
_cell.angle_gamma   90.00
#
_symmetry.space_group_name_H-M   'P 1'
#
loop_
_entity.id
_entity.type
_entity.pdbx_description
1 polymer ?
#
loop_
_entity_poly.entity_id
_entity_poly.type
_entity_poly.pdbx_seq_one_letter_code
_entity_poly.pdbx_strand_id
1 'polypeptide(L)'
;MLDSMTRINWLAVLAATFAATMLGGVWFTVLFGKAYASILGRAHDPKAKPAPLFILGPLVCSLLTIITSALLMKALDLSSVGDAMAFGGVIGLGYLVATMANTAINPNMPRPLMYSLVSGPYFFLMSIISSLILVAMP
;
A
#
# COMPACT_ATOMS: atom_id res chain seq x y z
N MET A 1 -23.13 5.23 1.82
CA MET A 1 -21.87 4.76 2.46
C MET A 1 -22.11 3.57 3.39
N LEU A 2 -23.03 3.62 4.36
CA LEU A 2 -23.33 2.44 5.21
C LEU A 2 -23.88 1.25 4.39
N ASP A 3 -24.77 1.51 3.43
CA ASP A 3 -25.24 0.52 2.45
C ASP A 3 -24.16 -0.08 1.55
N SER A 4 -22.99 0.55 1.46
CA SER A 4 -21.87 0.06 0.64
C SER A 4 -21.07 -1.01 1.39
N MET A 5 -21.06 -0.99 2.73
CA MET A 5 -20.33 -1.98 3.55
C MET A 5 -20.89 -3.39 3.42
N THR A 6 -22.19 -3.53 3.16
CA THR A 6 -22.83 -4.83 2.91
C THR A 6 -22.74 -5.28 1.45
N ARG A 7 -22.20 -4.44 0.54
CA ARG A 7 -22.17 -4.69 -0.91
C ARG A 7 -20.76 -4.85 -1.50
N ILE A 8 -19.71 -4.79 -0.68
CA ILE A 8 -18.35 -5.07 -1.15
C ILE A 8 -18.05 -6.57 -1.04
N ASN A 9 -17.32 -7.10 -2.03
CA ASN A 9 -16.88 -8.48 -2.02
C ASN A 9 -15.72 -8.66 -1.02
N TRP A 10 -16.01 -9.23 0.14
CA TRP A 10 -15.01 -9.46 1.19
C TRP A 10 -13.89 -10.42 0.76
N LEU A 11 -14.17 -11.36 -0.14
CA LEU A 11 -13.14 -12.25 -0.67
C LEU A 11 -12.15 -11.46 -1.55
N ALA A 12 -12.64 -10.53 -2.35
CA ALA A 12 -11.81 -9.61 -3.14
C ALA A 12 -10.93 -8.72 -2.25
N VAL A 13 -11.50 -8.19 -1.16
CA VAL A 13 -10.76 -7.39 -0.16
C VAL A 13 -9.63 -8.21 0.46
N LEU A 14 -9.91 -9.45 0.86
CA LEU A 14 -8.89 -10.34 1.44
C LEU A 14 -7.82 -10.71 0.41
N ALA A 15 -8.20 -11.02 -0.83
CA ALA A 15 -7.27 -11.31 -1.92
C ALA A 15 -6.37 -10.12 -2.24
N ALA A 16 -6.92 -8.91 -2.32
CA ALA A 16 -6.17 -7.68 -2.52
C ALA A 16 -5.22 -7.40 -1.33
N THR A 17 -5.68 -7.63 -0.10
CA THR A 17 -4.84 -7.45 1.10
C THR A 17 -3.68 -8.43 1.13
N PHE A 18 -3.92 -9.69 0.75
CA PHE A 18 -2.88 -10.69 0.61
C PHE A 18 -1.86 -10.28 -0.46
N ALA A 19 -2.33 -9.86 -1.64
CA ALA A 19 -1.46 -9.38 -2.72
C ALA A 19 -0.62 -8.16 -2.29
N ALA A 20 -1.22 -7.18 -1.62
CA ALA A 20 -0.53 -6.02 -1.07
C ALA A 20 0.55 -6.40 -0.04
N THR A 21 0.23 -7.35 0.85
CA THR A 21 1.17 -7.84 1.87
C THR A 21 2.34 -8.57 1.23
N MET A 22 2.09 -9.43 0.25
CA MET A 22 3.14 -10.13 -0.51
C MET A 22 4.01 -9.15 -1.29
N LEU A 23 3.39 -8.17 -1.95
CA LEU A 23 4.11 -7.11 -2.64
C LEU A 23 5.05 -6.37 -1.68
N GLY A 24 4.56 -5.95 -0.50
CA GLY A 24 5.37 -5.26 0.50
C GLY A 24 6.51 -6.12 1.02
N GLY A 25 6.23 -7.39 1.32
CA GLY A 25 7.23 -8.37 1.72
C GLY A 25 8.34 -8.49 0.67
N VAL A 26 7.99 -8.76 -0.59
CA VAL A 26 8.97 -8.87 -1.68
C VAL A 26 9.72 -7.57 -1.90
N TRP A 27 9.02 -6.43 -1.88
CA TRP A 27 9.59 -5.11 -2.16
C TRP A 27 10.65 -4.71 -1.12
N PHE A 28 10.28 -4.74 0.16
CA PHE A 28 11.13 -4.23 1.24
C PHE A 28 12.09 -5.26 1.83
N THR A 29 12.03 -6.52 1.41
CA THR A 29 12.99 -7.55 1.85
C THR A 29 13.87 -8.08 0.72
N VAL A 30 13.30 -8.35 -0.46
CA VAL A 30 14.02 -8.98 -1.58
C VAL A 30 14.56 -7.92 -2.54
N LEU A 31 13.68 -7.08 -3.11
CA LEU A 31 14.05 -6.15 -4.18
C LEU A 31 14.88 -4.97 -3.65
N PHE A 32 14.42 -4.34 -2.57
CA PHE A 32 15.01 -3.11 -2.05
C PHE A 32 15.47 -3.22 -0.59
N GLY A 33 15.52 -4.42 0.00
CA GLY A 33 15.80 -4.59 1.42
C GLY A 33 17.09 -3.93 1.90
N LYS A 34 18.20 -4.10 1.18
CA LYS A 34 19.49 -3.46 1.52
C LYS A 34 19.42 -1.93 1.40
N ALA A 35 18.82 -1.43 0.32
CA ALA A 35 18.66 0.01 0.09
C ALA A 35 17.78 0.64 1.17
N TYR A 36 16.63 0.02 1.45
CA TYR A 36 15.67 0.43 2.47
C TYR A 36 16.29 0.44 3.87
N ALA A 37 17.04 -0.59 4.24
CA ALA A 37 17.77 -0.62 5.51
C ALA A 37 18.80 0.51 5.62
N SER A 38 19.57 0.78 4.55
CA SER A 38 20.54 1.89 4.51
C SER A 38 19.86 3.26 4.61
N ILE A 39 18.75 3.45 3.90
CA ILE A 39 17.94 4.68 3.92
C ILE A 39 17.45 4.99 5.34
N LEU A 40 17.06 3.95 6.08
CA LEU A 40 16.58 4.05 7.46
C LEU A 40 17.71 4.09 8.50
N GLY A 41 18.98 4.11 8.08
CA GLY A 41 20.12 4.10 9.01
C GLY A 41 20.33 2.78 9.75
N ARG A 42 19.69 1.69 9.30
CA ARG A 42 19.73 0.36 9.94
C ARG A 42 20.71 -0.62 9.30
N ALA A 43 21.59 -0.14 8.42
CA ALA A 43 22.54 -0.98 7.68
C ALA A 43 23.50 -1.78 8.58
N HIS A 44 23.74 -1.31 9.81
CA HIS A 44 24.68 -1.93 10.75
C HIS A 44 24.07 -3.02 11.65
N ASP A 45 22.76 -3.25 11.59
CA ASP A 45 22.10 -4.35 12.32
C ASP A 45 21.14 -5.15 11.43
N PRO A 46 21.68 -5.97 10.52
CA PRO A 46 20.87 -6.81 9.62
C PRO A 46 20.20 -8.00 10.31
N LYS A 47 20.51 -8.27 11.59
CA LYS A 47 19.99 -9.45 12.34
C LYS A 47 18.88 -9.08 13.34
N ALA A 48 18.61 -7.79 13.57
CA ALA A 48 17.49 -7.36 14.39
C ALA A 48 16.17 -7.93 13.86
N LYS A 49 15.52 -8.77 14.67
CA LYS A 49 14.17 -9.25 14.35
C LYS A 49 13.22 -8.05 14.44
N PRO A 50 12.45 -7.74 13.38
CA PRO A 50 11.46 -6.68 13.47
C PRO A 50 10.43 -7.03 14.55
N ALA A 51 10.13 -6.06 15.40
CA ALA A 51 9.02 -6.19 16.34
C ALA A 51 7.72 -6.53 15.58
N PRO A 52 6.78 -7.28 16.17
CA PRO A 52 5.55 -7.71 15.49
C PRO A 52 4.78 -6.55 14.83
N LEU A 53 4.83 -5.35 15.41
CA LEU A 53 4.23 -4.14 14.86
C LEU A 53 4.71 -3.81 13.44
N PHE A 54 5.98 -4.06 13.11
CA PHE A 54 6.54 -3.78 11.78
C PHE A 54 6.15 -4.81 10.72
N ILE A 55 5.44 -5.88 11.12
CA ILE A 55 4.89 -6.89 10.23
C ILE A 55 3.36 -6.74 10.16
N LEU A 56 2.71 -6.75 11.34
CA LEU A 56 1.25 -6.68 11.44
C LEU A 56 0.69 -5.29 11.18
N GLY A 57 1.44 -4.23 11.52
CA GLY A 57 1.04 -2.85 11.29
C GLY A 57 0.77 -2.57 9.80
N PRO A 58 1.74 -2.81 8.90
CA PRO A 58 1.53 -2.67 7.46
C PRO A 58 0.34 -3.48 6.94
N LEU A 59 0.15 -4.72 7.39
CA LEU A 59 -0.98 -5.56 7.00
C LEU A 59 -2.32 -4.90 7.36
N VAL A 60 -2.48 -4.46 8.62
CA VAL A 60 -3.72 -3.81 9.08
C VAL A 60 -3.96 -2.50 8.33
N CYS A 61 -2.91 -1.69 8.14
CA CYS A 61 -3.01 -0.46 7.36
C CYS A 61 -3.45 -0.73 5.91
N SER A 62 -2.85 -1.71 5.24
CA SER A 62 -3.23 -2.11 3.88
C SER A 62 -4.68 -2.60 3.82
N LEU A 63 -5.13 -3.41 4.79
CA LEU A 63 -6.52 -3.85 4.86
C LEU A 63 -7.49 -2.66 4.94
N LEU A 64 -7.22 -1.69 5.81
CA LEU A 64 -8.06 -0.48 5.94
C LEU A 64 -8.06 0.37 4.66
N THR A 65 -6.91 0.53 4.03
CA THR A 65 -6.82 1.22 2.72
C THR A 65 -7.65 0.51 1.67
N ILE A 66 -7.57 -0.82 1.58
CA ILE A 66 -8.27 -1.62 0.57
C ILE A 66 -9.78 -1.65 0.82
N ILE A 67 -10.23 -1.76 2.07
CA ILE A 67 -11.66 -1.60 2.43
C ILE A 67 -12.16 -0.23 1.95
N THR A 68 -11.39 0.82 2.24
CA THR A 68 -11.76 2.19 1.82
C THR A 68 -11.82 2.30 0.30
N SER A 69 -10.84 1.75 -0.42
CA SER A 69 -10.85 1.69 -1.88
C SER A 69 -12.08 0.95 -2.43
N ALA A 70 -12.40 -0.22 -1.89
CA ALA A 70 -13.58 -0.99 -2.31
C ALA A 70 -14.88 -0.21 -2.11
N LEU A 71 -15.03 0.47 -0.97
CA LEU A 71 -16.20 1.30 -0.68
C LEU A 71 -16.32 2.49 -1.65
N LEU A 72 -15.21 3.17 -1.93
CA LEU A 72 -15.19 4.30 -2.86
C LEU A 72 -15.46 3.86 -4.29
N MET A 73 -14.81 2.79 -4.75
CA MET A 73 -15.05 2.23 -6.09
C MET A 73 -16.52 1.83 -6.27
N LYS A 74 -17.12 1.20 -5.25
CA LYS A 74 -18.56 0.86 -5.28
C LYS A 74 -19.46 2.09 -5.26
N ALA A 75 -19.12 3.13 -4.49
CA ALA A 75 -19.89 4.37 -4.41
C ALA A 75 -19.83 5.20 -5.71
N LEU A 76 -18.74 5.06 -6.46
CA LEU A 76 -18.50 5.73 -7.75
C LEU A 76 -18.89 4.85 -8.96
N ASP A 77 -19.45 3.67 -8.72
CA ASP A 77 -19.84 2.67 -9.74
C ASP A 77 -18.69 2.27 -10.69
N LEU A 78 -17.48 2.17 -10.15
CA LEU A 78 -16.28 1.79 -10.90
C LEU A 78 -16.23 0.27 -11.06
N SER A 79 -16.24 -0.20 -12.31
CA SER A 79 -16.41 -1.62 -12.61
C SER A 79 -15.54 -2.13 -13.77
N SER A 80 -14.81 -1.24 -14.46
CA SER A 80 -13.92 -1.63 -15.55
C SER A 80 -12.44 -1.64 -15.15
N VAL A 81 -11.62 -2.33 -15.93
CA VAL A 81 -10.15 -2.30 -15.78
C VAL A 81 -9.61 -0.87 -15.93
N GLY A 82 -10.20 -0.07 -16.83
CA GLY A 82 -9.85 1.35 -17.00
C GLY A 82 -10.11 2.16 -15.73
N ASP A 83 -11.26 1.94 -15.09
CA ASP A 83 -11.60 2.59 -13.82
C ASP A 83 -10.64 2.21 -12.70
N ALA A 84 -10.30 0.91 -12.59
CA ALA A 84 -9.35 0.43 -11.58
C ALA A 84 -7.96 1.07 -11.76
N MET A 85 -7.48 1.19 -13.00
CA MET A 85 -6.20 1.82 -13.31
C MET A 85 -6.24 3.33 -13.01
N ALA A 86 -7.30 4.03 -13.40
CA ALA A 86 -7.45 5.46 -13.14
C ALA A 86 -7.59 5.74 -11.64
N PHE A 87 -8.47 5.03 -10.95
CA PHE A 87 -8.69 5.14 -9.50
C PHE A 87 -7.42 4.81 -8.72
N GLY A 88 -6.82 3.65 -8.97
CA GLY A 88 -5.58 3.24 -8.29
C GLY A 88 -4.42 4.20 -8.58
N GLY A 89 -4.37 4.79 -9.77
CA GLY A 89 -3.35 5.78 -10.12
C GLY A 89 -3.53 7.09 -9.35
N VAL A 90 -4.75 7.62 -9.33
CA VAL A 90 -5.09 8.87 -8.63
C VAL A 90 -4.95 8.72 -7.12
N ILE A 91 -5.52 7.65 -6.54
CA ILE A 91 -5.42 7.40 -5.10
C ILE A 91 -3.99 7.03 -4.69
N GLY A 92 -3.35 6.17 -5.47
CA GLY A 92 -1.97 5.75 -5.24
C GLY A 92 -1.01 6.93 -5.22
N LEU A 93 -1.05 7.80 -6.24
CA LEU A 93 -0.15 8.94 -6.32
C LEU A 93 -0.57 10.08 -5.39
N GLY A 94 -1.82 10.52 -5.49
CA GLY A 94 -2.32 11.73 -4.85
C GLY A 94 -2.51 11.62 -3.34
N TYR A 95 -2.91 10.44 -2.85
CA TYR A 95 -3.04 10.20 -1.41
C TYR A 95 -1.87 9.39 -0.87
N LEU A 96 -1.63 8.17 -1.38
CA LEU A 96 -0.72 7.27 -0.69
C LEU A 96 0.75 7.71 -0.79
N VAL A 97 1.24 7.97 -2.00
CA VAL A 97 2.63 8.44 -2.22
C VAL A 97 2.84 9.81 -1.61
N ALA A 98 1.93 10.76 -1.85
CA ALA A 98 2.09 12.13 -1.35
C ALA A 98 2.06 12.20 0.19
N THR A 99 1.09 11.54 0.84
CA THR A 99 1.02 11.51 2.31
C THR A 99 2.24 10.83 2.90
N MET A 100 2.66 9.68 2.35
CA MET A 100 3.87 8.99 2.82
C MET A 100 5.11 9.89 2.68
N ALA A 101 5.28 10.55 1.53
CA ALA A 101 6.42 11.43 1.29
C ALA A 101 6.43 12.60 2.27
N ASN A 102 5.26 13.21 2.51
CA ASN A 102 5.12 14.26 3.52
C ASN A 102 5.49 13.75 4.92
N THR A 103 5.02 12.56 5.32
CA THR A 103 5.40 11.95 6.61
C THR A 103 6.90 11.68 6.69
N ALA A 104 7.53 11.26 5.59
CA ALA A 104 8.96 11.03 5.55
C ALA A 104 9.78 12.32 5.65
N ILE A 105 9.29 13.46 5.18
CA ILE A 105 9.93 14.78 5.32
C ILE A 105 9.79 15.24 6.78
N ASN A 106 10.58 14.64 7.65
CA ASN A 106 10.67 14.99 9.07
C ASN A 106 12.14 14.92 9.53
N PRO A 107 12.53 15.68 10.57
CA PRO A 107 13.92 15.74 11.03
C PRO A 107 14.51 14.41 11.55
N ASN A 108 13.67 13.44 11.90
CA ASN A 108 14.10 12.15 12.43
C ASN A 108 14.31 11.10 11.33
N MET A 109 13.93 11.39 10.09
CA MET A 109 14.13 10.49 8.95
C MET A 109 15.51 10.74 8.31
N PRO A 110 16.43 9.76 8.26
CA PRO A 110 17.81 10.01 7.81
C PRO A 110 17.93 10.43 6.34
N ARG A 111 17.12 9.84 5.46
CA ARG A 111 17.16 10.09 4.00
C ARG A 111 15.74 10.19 3.43
N PRO A 112 15.00 11.28 3.72
CA PRO A 112 13.57 11.36 3.47
C PRO A 112 13.20 11.24 2.00
N LEU A 113 13.94 11.91 1.10
CA LEU A 113 13.67 11.84 -0.34
C LEU A 113 13.95 10.45 -0.92
N MET A 114 15.04 9.81 -0.50
CA MET A 114 15.37 8.44 -0.95
C MET A 114 14.36 7.43 -0.42
N TYR A 115 13.86 7.61 0.81
CA TYR A 115 12.79 6.80 1.37
C TYR A 115 11.52 6.91 0.50
N SER A 116 11.15 8.12 0.09
CA SER A 116 10.02 8.36 -0.82
C SER A 116 10.22 7.75 -2.21
N LEU A 117 11.42 7.82 -2.78
CA LEU A 117 11.72 7.22 -4.08
C LEU A 117 11.66 5.68 -4.05
N VAL A 118 12.01 5.05 -2.94
CA VAL A 118 11.94 3.58 -2.80
C VAL A 118 10.55 3.10 -2.39
N SER A 119 9.87 3.82 -1.50
CA SER A 119 8.61 3.38 -0.90
C SER A 119 7.38 3.87 -1.67
N GLY A 120 7.48 5.01 -2.36
CA GLY A 120 6.39 5.57 -3.16
C GLY A 120 5.91 4.63 -4.26
N PRO A 121 6.78 4.08 -5.12
CA PRO A 121 6.37 3.15 -6.17
C PRO A 121 5.67 1.89 -5.61
N TYR A 122 6.06 1.43 -4.42
CA TYR A 122 5.33 0.36 -3.73
C TYR A 122 3.88 0.75 -3.45
N PHE A 123 3.62 1.91 -2.83
CA PHE A 123 2.25 2.35 -2.52
C PHE A 123 1.42 2.61 -3.78
N PHE A 124 2.05 3.13 -4.82
CA PHE A 124 1.41 3.32 -6.13
C PHE A 124 0.96 1.98 -6.74
N LEU A 125 1.89 1.01 -6.82
CA LEU A 125 1.57 -0.33 -7.34
C LEU A 125 0.59 -1.08 -6.46
N MET A 126 0.70 -0.96 -5.13
CA MET A 126 -0.26 -1.51 -4.17
C MET A 126 -1.68 -1.02 -4.50
N SER A 127 -1.85 0.28 -4.75
CA SER A 127 -3.16 0.86 -5.07
C SER A 127 -3.72 0.34 -6.40
N ILE A 128 -2.88 0.30 -7.45
CA ILE A 128 -3.26 -0.23 -8.77
C ILE A 128 -3.66 -1.70 -8.67
N ILE A 129 -2.80 -2.55 -8.10
CA ILE A 129 -3.02 -4.00 -8.00
C ILE A 129 -4.27 -4.29 -7.17
N SER A 130 -4.45 -3.59 -6.05
CA SER A 130 -5.63 -3.78 -5.20
C SER A 130 -6.91 -3.41 -5.96
N SER A 131 -6.91 -2.28 -6.67
CA SER A 131 -8.05 -1.83 -7.46
C SER A 131 -8.40 -2.81 -8.59
N LEU A 132 -7.38 -3.37 -9.26
CA LEU A 132 -7.57 -4.39 -10.28
C LEU A 132 -8.19 -5.67 -9.72
N ILE A 133 -7.73 -6.13 -8.56
CA ILE A 133 -8.30 -7.31 -7.89
C ILE A 133 -9.76 -7.06 -7.50
N LEU A 134 -10.07 -5.88 -6.98
CA LEU A 134 -11.43 -5.51 -6.59
C LEU A 134 -12.40 -5.48 -7.78
N VAL A 135 -11.95 -5.08 -8.97
CA VAL A 135 -12.77 -5.13 -10.20
C VAL A 135 -12.84 -6.53 -10.79
N ALA A 136 -11.75 -7.30 -10.73
CA ALA A 136 -11.73 -8.68 -11.24
C ALA A 136 -12.61 -9.63 -10.42
N MET A 137 -12.90 -9.26 -9.16
CA MET A 137 -13.73 -10.01 -8.22
C MET A 137 -14.85 -9.11 -7.65
N PRO A 138 -15.86 -8.75 -8.47
CA PRO A 138 -16.88 -7.78 -8.09
C PRO A 138 -17.83 -8.26 -6.98
#